data_AF-A0A8T5UPV3-F1
#
_entry.id   AF-A0A8T5UPV3-F1
#
_cell.length_a   1.000
_cell.length_b   1.000
_cell.length_c   1.000
_cell.angle_alpha   90.00
_cell.angle_beta   90.00
_cell.angle_gamma   90.00
#
_symmetry.space_group_name_H-M   'P 1'
#
loop_
_entity.id
_entity.type
_entity.pdbx_description
1 polymer ?
#
loop_
_entity_poly.entity_id
_entity_poly.type
_entity_poly.pdbx_seq_one_letter_code
_entity_poly.pdbx_strand_id
1 'polypeptide(L)'
;MPIDWPKAEENPDKKQTVEGRFLLELRVKVNDLEKRLSDTKKELNRTLSKLKSTGDNLENTKNDLEITISNLDSTKTELSDTKSNLEQTLAELEEKTKNNASLISEIEGLNTNLKGANSKVNEFGSKIGKLETDISNLSSKLENSKTQIKDFKRSSSEHNEQIDNLNVEIQELSKELTITQDEKTNLNNRLMELNNIFLQKDTKIQELSELIVDKEKKIGTLIARLEELEIELAKFKPLDDEKSVYSDESRITCPMCQAVGKNIREVEDKRKILYYSENTPMYAKKYVCKICAYSWN
;
A
#
# COMPACT_ATOMS: atom_id res chain seq x y z
N MET A 1 107.19 0.99 149.19
CA MET A 1 106.02 1.90 149.11
C MET A 1 105.70 2.16 147.65
N PRO A 2 104.42 2.29 147.26
CA PRO A 2 104.06 2.82 145.94
C PRO A 2 104.60 4.24 145.76
N ILE A 3 104.70 4.69 144.51
CA ILE A 3 105.13 6.05 144.16
C ILE A 3 104.21 7.07 144.84
N ASP A 4 104.78 8.03 145.58
CA ASP A 4 104.06 9.15 146.20
C ASP A 4 103.87 10.24 145.13
N TRP A 5 102.88 10.05 144.23
CA TRP A 5 102.61 10.93 143.09
C TRP A 5 102.45 12.41 143.48
N PRO A 6 101.74 12.78 144.57
CA PRO A 6 101.64 14.17 145.01
C PRO A 6 102.99 14.82 145.35
N LYS A 7 103.88 14.11 146.06
CA LYS A 7 105.25 14.63 146.32
C LYS A 7 106.11 14.74 145.06
N ALA A 8 105.94 13.81 144.11
CA ALA A 8 106.66 13.83 142.85
C ALA A 8 106.20 14.97 141.93
N GLU A 9 104.95 15.40 142.04
CA GLU A 9 104.38 16.53 141.31
C GLU A 9 104.81 17.88 141.92
N GLU A 10 104.92 17.98 143.26
CA GLU A 10 105.39 19.19 143.95
C GLU A 10 106.91 19.44 143.88
N ASN A 11 107.74 18.39 143.76
CA ASN A 11 109.21 18.48 143.71
C ASN A 11 109.83 17.43 142.76
N PRO A 12 109.80 17.62 141.43
CA PRO A 12 110.19 16.60 140.45
C PRO A 12 111.67 16.18 140.49
N ASP A 13 112.58 17.02 140.99
CA ASP A 13 114.03 16.75 141.00
C ASP A 13 114.51 15.96 142.23
N LYS A 14 113.65 15.75 143.24
CA LYS A 14 114.01 15.00 144.46
C LYS A 14 113.89 13.49 144.24
N LYS A 15 114.93 12.75 144.65
CA LYS A 15 114.98 11.28 144.56
C LYS A 15 114.01 10.64 145.57
N GLN A 16 113.15 9.73 145.10
CA GLN A 16 112.34 8.84 145.95
C GLN A 16 112.75 7.38 145.75
N THR A 17 112.72 6.58 146.81
CA THR A 17 113.05 5.15 146.76
C THR A 17 111.80 4.34 146.42
N VAL A 18 111.72 3.78 145.21
CA VAL A 18 110.58 2.96 144.74
C VAL A 18 111.01 1.51 144.59
N GLU A 19 110.17 0.57 145.00
CA GLU A 19 110.43 -0.86 144.79
C GLU A 19 110.25 -1.23 143.30
N GLY A 20 111.24 -1.93 142.73
CA GLY A 20 111.26 -2.27 141.31
C GLY A 20 110.03 -3.03 140.81
N ARG A 21 109.34 -3.80 141.66
CA ARG A 21 108.10 -4.51 141.31
C ARG A 21 106.97 -3.56 140.85
N PHE A 22 106.82 -2.40 141.49
CA PHE A 22 105.78 -1.44 141.14
C PHE A 22 106.12 -0.71 139.84
N LEU A 23 107.41 -0.45 139.59
CA LEU A 23 107.88 0.09 138.31
C LEU A 23 107.66 -0.91 137.15
N LEU A 24 107.86 -2.20 137.41
CA LEU A 24 107.58 -3.26 136.43
C LEU A 24 106.07 -3.41 136.17
N GLU A 25 105.23 -3.38 137.20
CA GLU A 25 103.77 -3.43 137.05
C GLU A 25 103.24 -2.20 136.28
N LEU A 26 103.77 -1.01 136.59
CA LEU A 26 103.44 0.22 135.86
C LEU A 26 103.87 0.14 134.39
N ARG A 27 105.07 -0.38 134.11
CA ARG A 27 105.54 -0.65 132.73
C ARG A 27 104.59 -1.59 131.99
N VAL A 28 104.14 -2.66 132.63
CA VAL A 28 103.21 -3.62 132.01
C VAL A 28 101.87 -2.94 131.70
N LYS A 29 101.31 -2.15 132.63
CA LYS A 29 100.07 -1.39 132.39
C LYS A 29 100.23 -0.36 131.28
N VAL A 30 101.34 0.38 131.24
CA VAL A 30 101.63 1.34 130.17
C VAL A 30 101.73 0.61 128.82
N ASN A 31 102.45 -0.51 128.74
CA ASN A 31 102.54 -1.30 127.52
C ASN A 31 101.18 -1.86 127.07
N ASP A 32 100.32 -2.31 128.00
CA ASP A 32 98.97 -2.78 127.67
C ASP A 32 98.09 -1.64 127.14
N LEU A 33 98.13 -0.48 127.81
CA LEU A 33 97.43 0.73 127.35
C LEU A 33 97.92 1.20 125.99
N GLU A 34 99.23 1.21 125.75
CA GLU A 34 99.83 1.53 124.45
C GLU A 34 99.36 0.56 123.36
N LYS A 35 99.30 -0.75 123.67
CA LYS A 35 98.80 -1.77 122.74
C LYS A 35 97.32 -1.56 122.44
N ARG A 36 96.48 -1.35 123.47
CA ARG A 36 95.05 -1.07 123.31
C ARG A 36 94.80 0.22 122.53
N LEU A 37 95.60 1.26 122.76
CA LEU A 37 95.54 2.51 122.01
C LEU A 37 95.91 2.28 120.53
N SER A 38 96.95 1.49 120.27
CA SER A 38 97.36 1.11 118.91
C SER A 38 96.27 0.32 118.18
N ASP A 39 95.65 -0.65 118.85
CA ASP A 39 94.61 -1.50 118.27
C ASP A 39 93.31 -0.72 118.03
N THR A 40 92.88 0.11 118.98
CA THR A 40 91.73 1.01 118.81
C THR A 40 91.96 2.02 117.68
N LYS A 41 93.18 2.57 117.53
CA LYS A 41 93.53 3.45 116.41
C LYS A 41 93.45 2.73 115.06
N LYS A 42 93.88 1.47 114.98
CA LYS A 42 93.74 0.66 113.75
C LYS A 42 92.28 0.40 113.41
N GLU A 43 91.46 0.03 114.40
CA GLU A 43 90.02 -0.17 114.19
C GLU A 43 89.32 1.12 113.76
N LEU A 44 89.62 2.25 114.39
CA LEU A 44 89.07 3.55 114.00
C LEU A 44 89.42 3.89 112.55
N ASN A 45 90.66 3.64 112.10
CA ASN A 45 91.04 3.87 110.71
C ASN A 45 90.30 2.94 109.73
N ARG A 46 90.05 1.68 110.12
CA ARG A 46 89.27 0.73 109.30
C ARG A 46 87.81 1.16 109.19
N THR A 47 87.18 1.58 110.28
CA THR A 47 85.79 2.04 110.26
C THR A 47 85.64 3.33 109.48
N LEU A 48 86.60 4.26 109.59
CA LEU A 48 86.62 5.51 108.82
C LEU A 48 86.78 5.25 107.32
N SER A 49 87.60 4.27 106.93
CA SER A 49 87.74 3.86 105.53
C SER A 49 86.47 3.20 104.98
N LYS A 50 85.80 2.34 105.77
CA LYS A 50 84.51 1.74 105.40
C LYS A 50 83.41 2.78 105.26
N LEU A 51 83.31 3.72 106.21
CA LEU A 51 82.33 4.79 106.19
C LEU A 51 82.50 5.66 104.95
N LYS A 52 83.74 6.00 104.58
CA LYS A 52 84.04 6.73 103.35
C LYS A 52 83.54 5.96 102.12
N SER A 53 83.89 4.68 102.00
CA SER A 53 83.43 3.85 100.87
C SER A 53 81.91 3.71 100.80
N THR A 54 81.22 3.58 101.93
CA THR A 54 79.74 3.57 101.97
C THR A 54 79.16 4.92 101.55
N GLY A 55 79.79 6.03 101.94
CA GLY A 55 79.40 7.37 101.51
C GLY A 55 79.51 7.54 99.99
N ASP A 56 80.63 7.10 99.40
CA ASP A 56 80.84 7.15 97.94
C ASP A 56 79.80 6.29 97.20
N ASN A 57 79.49 5.09 97.70
CA ASN A 57 78.48 4.22 97.10
C ASN A 57 77.06 4.79 97.20
N LEU A 58 76.72 5.43 98.32
CA LEU A 58 75.42 6.07 98.52
C LEU A 58 75.24 7.24 97.54
N GLU A 59 76.29 8.05 97.34
CA GLU A 59 76.28 9.15 96.38
C GLU A 59 76.09 8.65 94.94
N ASN A 60 76.79 7.58 94.55
CA ASN A 60 76.59 6.96 93.23
C ASN A 60 75.16 6.45 93.05
N THR A 61 74.62 5.75 94.06
CA THR A 61 73.25 5.22 94.02
C THR A 61 72.22 6.35 93.90
N LYS A 62 72.46 7.48 94.57
CA LYS A 62 71.62 8.67 94.47
C LYS A 62 71.63 9.25 93.05
N ASN A 63 72.81 9.37 92.44
CA ASN A 63 72.93 9.86 91.07
C ASN A 63 72.22 8.93 90.06
N ASP A 64 72.36 7.61 90.22
CA ASP A 64 71.66 6.64 89.37
C ASP A 64 70.13 6.73 89.52
N LEU A 65 69.65 6.98 90.74
CA LEU A 65 68.23 7.17 91.00
C LEU A 65 67.70 8.45 90.34
N GLU A 66 68.44 9.56 90.42
CA GLU A 66 68.08 10.83 89.76
C GLU A 66 68.00 10.65 88.22
N ILE A 67 68.96 9.94 87.62
CA ILE A 67 68.93 9.61 86.19
C ILE A 67 67.70 8.75 85.85
N THR A 68 67.40 7.75 86.67
CA THR A 68 66.26 6.86 86.46
C THR A 68 64.93 7.61 86.54
N ILE A 69 64.80 8.55 87.48
CA ILE A 69 63.63 9.44 87.60
C ILE A 69 63.46 10.29 86.34
N SER A 70 64.55 10.91 85.86
CA SER A 70 64.51 11.73 84.64
C SER A 70 64.10 10.91 83.42
N ASN A 71 64.59 9.67 83.29
CA ASN A 71 64.20 8.78 82.19
C ASN A 71 62.73 8.37 82.29
N LEU A 72 62.24 8.08 83.50
CA LEU A 72 60.84 7.74 83.73
C LEU A 72 59.92 8.90 83.33
N ASP A 73 60.26 10.13 83.69
CA ASP A 73 59.49 11.31 83.31
C ASP A 73 59.47 11.51 81.78
N SER A 74 60.61 11.31 81.10
CA SER A 74 60.68 11.35 79.62
C SER A 74 59.77 10.30 78.98
N THR A 75 59.84 9.06 79.44
CA THR A 75 58.99 7.98 78.89
C THR A 75 57.51 8.23 79.15
N LYS A 76 57.16 8.87 80.27
CA LYS A 76 55.79 9.25 80.60
C LYS A 76 55.26 10.34 79.66
N THR A 77 56.09 11.31 79.29
CA THR A 77 55.72 12.32 78.29
C THR A 77 55.51 11.71 76.91
N GLU A 78 56.43 10.85 76.47
CA GLU A 78 56.30 10.14 75.18
C GLU A 78 55.04 9.25 75.12
N LEU A 79 54.71 8.57 76.23
CA LEU A 79 53.50 7.76 76.32
C LEU A 79 52.22 8.62 76.23
N SER A 80 52.24 9.82 76.82
CA SER A 80 51.12 10.76 76.72
C SER A 80 50.94 11.26 75.28
N ASP A 81 52.03 11.61 74.61
CA ASP A 81 52.00 12.11 73.22
C ASP A 81 51.53 11.02 72.25
N THR A 82 52.06 9.80 72.40
CA THR A 82 51.63 8.65 71.58
C THR A 82 50.15 8.31 71.80
N LYS A 83 49.64 8.42 73.03
CA LYS A 83 48.22 8.24 73.31
C LYS A 83 47.37 9.30 72.60
N SER A 84 47.77 10.58 72.66
CA SER A 84 47.06 11.66 71.96
C SER A 84 47.03 11.44 70.45
N ASN A 85 48.16 11.03 69.86
CA ASN A 85 48.25 10.74 68.42
C ASN A 85 47.36 9.55 68.01
N LEU A 86 47.28 8.52 68.86
CA LEU A 86 46.42 7.38 68.62
C LEU A 86 44.93 7.79 68.65
N GLU A 87 44.52 8.60 69.62
CA GLU A 87 43.16 9.12 69.72
C GLU A 87 42.78 9.96 68.48
N GLN A 88 43.69 10.82 68.01
CA GLN A 88 43.47 11.57 66.77
C GLN A 88 43.32 10.65 65.54
N THR A 89 44.19 9.65 65.41
CA THR A 89 44.16 8.71 64.29
C THR A 89 42.87 7.89 64.27
N LEU A 90 42.36 7.51 65.45
CA LEU A 90 41.08 6.81 65.58
C LEU A 90 39.91 7.69 65.12
N ALA A 91 39.89 8.97 65.52
CA ALA A 91 38.85 9.90 65.08
C ALA A 91 38.86 10.11 63.56
N GLU A 92 40.04 10.25 62.95
CA GLU A 92 40.19 10.35 61.50
C GLU A 92 39.69 9.08 60.79
N LEU A 93 39.99 7.90 61.34
CA LEU A 93 39.55 6.62 60.79
C LEU A 93 38.02 6.48 60.86
N GLU A 94 37.39 6.88 61.96
CA GLU A 94 35.94 6.89 62.12
C GLU A 94 35.27 7.82 61.09
N GLU A 95 35.82 9.01 60.89
CA GLU A 95 35.31 9.96 59.89
C GLU A 95 35.40 9.38 58.47
N LYS A 96 36.56 8.81 58.10
CA LYS A 96 36.75 8.15 56.80
C LYS A 96 35.79 6.98 56.61
N THR A 97 35.53 6.21 57.67
CA THR A 97 34.59 5.08 57.63
C THR A 97 33.16 5.56 57.36
N LYS A 98 32.74 6.64 58.03
CA LYS A 98 31.42 7.25 57.82
C LYS A 98 31.28 7.83 56.40
N ASN A 99 32.33 8.48 55.89
CA ASN A 99 32.34 9.01 54.53
C ASN A 99 32.26 7.89 53.49
N ASN A 100 32.99 6.79 53.68
CA ASN A 100 32.90 5.62 52.81
C ASN A 100 31.49 5.01 52.83
N ALA A 101 30.85 4.89 53.99
CA ALA A 101 29.48 4.39 54.08
C ALA A 101 28.49 5.28 53.31
N SER A 102 28.63 6.61 53.40
CA SER A 102 27.81 7.56 52.63
C SER A 102 28.01 7.40 51.11
N LEU A 103 29.27 7.26 50.66
CA LEU A 103 29.59 7.05 49.25
C LEU A 103 29.01 5.74 48.73
N ILE A 104 29.04 4.67 49.53
CA ILE A 104 28.43 3.38 49.17
C ILE A 104 26.91 3.55 48.96
N SER A 105 26.21 4.23 49.86
CA SER A 105 24.77 4.50 49.69
C SER A 105 24.46 5.35 48.45
N GLU A 106 25.32 6.32 48.13
CA GLU A 106 25.17 7.13 46.90
C GLU A 106 25.34 6.28 45.64
N ILE A 107 26.36 5.41 45.61
CA ILE A 107 26.59 4.45 44.52
C ILE A 107 25.40 3.50 44.34
N GLU A 108 24.84 2.99 45.43
CA GLU A 108 23.63 2.15 45.40
C GLU A 108 22.44 2.92 44.81
N GLY A 109 22.22 4.17 45.24
CA GLY A 109 21.20 5.05 44.68
C GLY A 109 21.37 5.26 43.18
N LEU A 110 22.58 5.60 42.73
CA LEU A 110 22.90 5.76 41.31
C LEU A 110 22.66 4.46 40.51
N ASN A 111 23.02 3.30 41.07
CA ASN A 111 22.76 2.01 40.44
C ASN A 111 21.26 1.71 40.28
N THR A 112 20.43 2.06 41.26
CA THR A 112 18.97 1.90 41.14
C THR A 112 18.40 2.80 40.04
N ASN A 113 18.87 4.06 39.96
CA ASN A 113 18.48 4.99 38.91
C ASN A 113 18.90 4.49 37.52
N LEU A 114 20.11 3.95 37.39
CA LEU A 114 20.62 3.38 36.14
C LEU A 114 19.77 2.18 35.67
N LYS A 115 19.39 1.27 36.58
CA LYS A 115 18.48 0.16 36.27
C LYS A 115 17.11 0.66 35.81
N GLY A 116 16.58 1.70 36.45
CA GLY A 116 15.31 2.34 36.05
C GLY A 116 15.39 2.96 34.66
N ALA A 117 16.47 3.70 34.37
CA ALA A 117 16.71 4.29 33.04
C ALA A 117 16.83 3.20 31.96
N ASN A 118 17.57 2.12 32.23
CA ASN A 118 17.73 1.02 31.28
C ASN A 118 16.41 0.31 30.97
N SER A 119 15.53 0.17 31.97
CA SER A 119 14.18 -0.38 31.78
C SER A 119 13.33 0.50 30.83
N LYS A 120 13.41 1.82 30.98
CA LYS A 120 12.73 2.78 30.08
C LYS A 120 13.29 2.73 28.65
N VAL A 121 14.61 2.58 28.48
CA VAL A 121 15.23 2.41 27.17
C VAL A 121 14.69 1.16 26.46
N ASN A 122 14.58 0.04 27.17
CA ASN A 122 14.00 -1.19 26.60
C ASN A 122 12.52 -1.04 26.22
N GLU A 123 11.74 -0.32 27.04
CA GLU A 123 10.35 -0.01 26.73
C GLU A 123 10.23 0.84 25.46
N PHE A 124 11.03 1.90 25.33
CA PHE A 124 11.06 2.73 24.13
C PHE A 124 11.53 1.96 22.90
N GLY A 125 12.56 1.11 23.02
CA GLY A 125 12.99 0.22 21.93
C GLY A 125 11.87 -0.70 21.45
N SER A 126 11.07 -1.25 22.36
CA SER A 126 9.90 -2.08 22.01
C SER A 126 8.80 -1.29 21.31
N LYS A 127 8.57 -0.03 21.70
CA LYS A 127 7.60 0.87 21.03
C LYS A 127 8.06 1.24 19.63
N ILE A 128 9.35 1.51 19.44
CA ILE A 128 9.94 1.81 18.13
C ILE A 128 9.73 0.62 17.19
N GLY A 129 10.05 -0.61 17.61
CA GLY A 129 9.86 -1.79 16.76
C GLY A 129 8.40 -2.04 16.34
N LYS A 130 7.43 -1.72 17.21
CA LYS A 130 6.01 -1.77 16.85
C LYS A 130 5.66 -0.72 15.79
N LEU A 131 6.11 0.52 15.98
CA LEU A 131 5.88 1.61 15.01
C LEU A 131 6.52 1.32 13.65
N GLU A 132 7.72 0.74 13.62
CA GLU A 132 8.38 0.31 12.38
C GLU A 132 7.56 -0.75 11.63
N THR A 133 7.00 -1.72 12.37
CA THR A 133 6.12 -2.75 11.80
C THR A 133 4.83 -2.13 11.23
N ASP A 134 4.22 -1.20 11.96
CA ASP A 134 3.01 -0.51 11.52
C ASP A 134 3.25 0.36 10.28
N ILE A 135 4.38 1.06 10.22
CA ILE A 135 4.80 1.84 9.03
C ILE A 135 4.94 0.92 7.82
N SER A 136 5.63 -0.22 7.97
CA SER A 136 5.79 -1.19 6.89
C SER A 136 4.45 -1.71 6.37
N ASN A 137 3.54 -2.05 7.29
CA ASN A 137 2.18 -2.48 6.95
C ASN A 137 1.39 -1.39 6.22
N LEU A 138 1.45 -0.14 6.67
CA LEU A 138 0.79 0.99 6.02
C LEU A 138 1.37 1.26 4.62
N SER A 139 2.69 1.19 4.46
CA SER A 139 3.34 1.33 3.15
C SER A 139 2.89 0.27 2.16
N SER A 140 2.79 -1.00 2.58
CA SER A 140 2.32 -2.08 1.71
C SER A 140 0.85 -1.87 1.28
N LYS A 141 -0.02 -1.45 2.21
CA LYS A 141 -1.42 -1.10 1.91
C LYS A 141 -1.52 0.07 0.94
N LEU A 142 -0.67 1.09 1.09
CA LEU A 142 -0.63 2.25 0.21
C LEU A 142 -0.27 1.85 -1.23
N GLU A 143 0.78 1.04 -1.40
CA GLU A 143 1.16 0.56 -2.74
C GLU A 143 0.06 -0.33 -3.36
N ASN A 144 -0.59 -1.19 -2.58
CA ASN A 144 -1.72 -1.97 -3.06
C ASN A 144 -2.88 -1.07 -3.55
N SER A 145 -3.30 -0.09 -2.74
CA SER A 145 -4.35 0.86 -3.15
C SER A 145 -3.96 1.64 -4.40
N LYS A 146 -2.69 2.00 -4.56
CA LYS A 146 -2.17 2.68 -5.74
C LYS A 146 -2.23 1.80 -6.99
N THR A 147 -1.97 0.50 -6.87
CA THR A 147 -2.16 -0.45 -7.98
C THR A 147 -3.63 -0.57 -8.36
N GLN A 148 -4.54 -0.71 -7.38
CA GLN A 148 -5.99 -0.75 -7.64
C GLN A 148 -6.50 0.52 -8.33
N ILE A 149 -6.02 1.70 -7.94
CA ILE A 149 -6.38 2.96 -8.60
C ILE A 149 -5.94 2.97 -10.07
N LYS A 150 -4.73 2.46 -10.38
CA LYS A 150 -4.27 2.34 -11.77
C LYS A 150 -5.17 1.41 -12.58
N ASP A 151 -5.54 0.28 -12.00
CA ASP A 151 -6.40 -0.71 -12.65
C ASP A 151 -7.80 -0.17 -12.90
N PHE A 152 -8.41 0.49 -11.91
CA PHE A 152 -9.70 1.16 -12.09
C PHE A 152 -9.64 2.27 -13.14
N LYS A 153 -8.56 3.05 -13.17
CA LYS A 153 -8.38 4.08 -14.19
C LYS A 153 -8.30 3.49 -15.60
N ARG A 154 -7.61 2.35 -15.75
CA ARG A 154 -7.54 1.63 -17.03
C ARG A 154 -8.91 1.12 -17.46
N SER A 155 -9.62 0.42 -16.57
CA SER A 155 -10.97 -0.08 -16.85
C SER A 155 -11.95 1.04 -17.20
N SER A 156 -11.86 2.20 -16.53
CA SER A 156 -12.68 3.38 -16.88
C SER A 156 -12.37 3.92 -18.28
N SER A 157 -11.11 3.88 -18.74
CA SER A 157 -10.75 4.27 -20.11
C SER A 157 -11.33 3.29 -21.13
N GLU A 158 -11.21 1.99 -20.86
CA GLU A 158 -11.74 0.93 -21.72
C GLU A 158 -13.27 1.03 -21.84
N HIS A 159 -13.98 1.31 -20.74
CA HIS A 159 -15.43 1.53 -20.78
C HIS A 159 -15.83 2.81 -21.51
N ASN A 160 -15.04 3.89 -21.41
CA ASN A 160 -15.33 5.10 -22.19
C ASN A 160 -15.18 4.86 -23.69
N GLU A 161 -14.15 4.12 -24.12
CA GLU A 161 -13.99 3.72 -25.52
C GLU A 161 -15.16 2.85 -26.00
N GLN A 162 -15.65 1.94 -25.16
CA GLN A 162 -16.85 1.15 -25.47
C GLN A 162 -18.10 2.03 -25.63
N ILE A 163 -18.29 3.03 -24.77
CA ILE A 163 -19.40 3.97 -24.87
C ILE A 163 -19.32 4.77 -26.18
N ASP A 164 -18.13 5.25 -26.55
CA ASP A 164 -17.92 5.99 -27.79
C ASP A 164 -18.25 5.13 -29.02
N ASN A 165 -17.80 3.87 -29.04
CA ASN A 165 -18.11 2.93 -30.12
C ASN A 165 -19.62 2.66 -30.22
N LEU A 166 -20.30 2.40 -29.10
CA LEU A 166 -21.75 2.18 -29.07
C LEU A 166 -22.51 3.43 -29.55
N ASN A 167 -22.04 4.63 -29.22
CA ASN A 167 -22.64 5.87 -29.70
C ASN A 167 -22.54 6.01 -31.22
N VAL A 168 -21.41 5.60 -31.82
CA VAL A 168 -21.26 5.56 -33.28
C VAL A 168 -22.25 4.59 -33.91
N GLU A 169 -22.36 3.37 -33.36
CA GLU A 169 -23.29 2.35 -33.84
C GLU A 169 -24.77 2.83 -33.76
N ILE A 170 -25.15 3.49 -32.65
CA ILE A 170 -26.48 4.09 -32.49
C ILE A 170 -26.73 5.17 -33.56
N GLN A 171 -25.75 6.00 -33.88
CA GLN A 171 -25.88 7.02 -34.93
C GLN A 171 -26.06 6.40 -36.31
N GLU A 172 -25.34 5.32 -36.62
CA GLU A 172 -25.47 4.58 -37.88
C GLU A 172 -26.85 3.94 -38.01
N LEU A 173 -27.29 3.19 -36.99
CA LEU A 173 -28.63 2.59 -36.96
C LEU A 173 -29.73 3.64 -37.04
N SER A 174 -29.55 4.81 -36.42
CA SER A 174 -30.51 5.92 -36.52
C SER A 174 -30.62 6.46 -37.95
N LYS A 175 -29.49 6.58 -38.66
CA LYS A 175 -29.48 6.97 -40.08
C LYS A 175 -30.20 5.93 -40.94
N GLU A 176 -29.90 4.65 -40.76
CA GLU A 176 -30.57 3.57 -41.48
C GLU A 176 -32.09 3.56 -41.24
N LEU A 177 -32.52 3.81 -40.00
CA LEU A 177 -33.94 3.93 -39.66
C LEU A 177 -34.61 5.09 -40.40
N THR A 178 -33.95 6.25 -40.48
CA THR A 178 -34.50 7.40 -41.23
C THR A 178 -34.63 7.10 -42.73
N ILE A 179 -33.63 6.47 -43.33
CA ILE A 179 -33.67 6.06 -44.75
C ILE A 179 -34.84 5.08 -44.98
N THR A 180 -34.95 4.05 -44.14
CA THR A 180 -36.04 3.06 -44.23
C THR A 180 -37.42 3.70 -44.05
N GLN A 181 -37.52 4.67 -43.15
CA GLN A 181 -38.75 5.42 -42.93
C GLN A 181 -39.12 6.28 -44.15
N ASP A 182 -38.15 6.95 -44.77
CA ASP A 182 -38.36 7.72 -45.99
C ASP A 182 -38.79 6.81 -47.15
N GLU A 183 -38.15 5.66 -47.33
CA GLU A 183 -38.55 4.65 -48.31
C GLU A 183 -39.99 4.16 -48.10
N LYS A 184 -40.39 3.91 -46.84
CA LYS A 184 -41.76 3.55 -46.50
C LYS A 184 -42.75 4.66 -46.86
N THR A 185 -42.43 5.92 -46.61
CA THR A 185 -43.31 7.04 -47.00
C THR A 185 -43.45 7.14 -48.52
N ASN A 186 -42.36 6.94 -49.25
CA ASN A 186 -42.36 6.95 -50.71
C ASN A 186 -43.22 5.79 -51.28
N LEU A 187 -43.06 4.57 -50.76
CA LEU A 187 -43.88 3.42 -51.13
C LEU A 187 -45.37 3.66 -50.84
N ASN A 188 -45.71 4.27 -49.70
CA ASN A 188 -47.08 4.63 -49.36
C ASN A 188 -47.67 5.65 -50.34
N ASN A 189 -46.92 6.68 -50.73
CA ASN A 189 -47.36 7.64 -51.73
C ASN A 189 -47.65 6.96 -53.08
N ARG A 190 -46.76 6.05 -53.51
CA ARG A 190 -46.96 5.27 -54.73
C ARG A 190 -48.17 4.34 -54.65
N LEU A 191 -48.44 3.75 -53.49
CA LEU A 191 -49.66 2.98 -53.25
C LEU A 191 -50.92 3.85 -53.36
N MET A 192 -50.90 5.07 -52.82
CA MET A 192 -52.01 6.02 -52.98
C MET A 192 -52.23 6.42 -54.45
N GLU A 193 -51.18 6.69 -55.19
CA GLU A 193 -51.26 6.98 -56.64
C GLU A 193 -51.87 5.81 -57.41
N LEU A 194 -51.37 4.59 -57.18
CA LEU A 194 -51.91 3.37 -57.79
C LEU A 194 -53.38 3.17 -57.43
N ASN A 195 -53.75 3.41 -56.18
CA ASN A 195 -55.14 3.30 -55.71
C ASN A 195 -56.06 4.34 -56.39
N ASN A 196 -55.57 5.58 -56.57
CA ASN A 196 -56.31 6.61 -57.31
C ASN A 196 -56.50 6.23 -58.78
N ILE A 197 -55.46 5.70 -59.43
CA ILE A 197 -55.55 5.19 -60.80
C ILE A 197 -56.55 4.02 -60.86
N PHE A 198 -56.50 3.10 -59.90
CA PHE A 198 -57.43 1.98 -59.82
C PHE A 198 -58.89 2.47 -59.71
N LEU A 199 -59.19 3.41 -58.81
CA LEU A 199 -60.52 4.03 -58.70
C LEU A 199 -60.98 4.69 -60.01
N GLN A 200 -60.09 5.41 -60.69
CA GLN A 200 -60.40 6.00 -62.01
C GLN A 200 -60.68 4.95 -63.08
N LYS A 201 -59.99 3.81 -63.04
CA LYS A 201 -60.25 2.69 -63.96
C LYS A 201 -61.57 2.02 -63.63
N ASP A 202 -61.89 1.82 -62.35
CA ASP A 202 -63.17 1.27 -61.91
C ASP A 202 -64.35 2.15 -62.33
N THR A 203 -64.27 3.48 -62.17
CA THR A 203 -65.32 4.39 -62.66
C THR A 203 -65.46 4.31 -64.18
N LYS A 204 -64.35 4.22 -64.92
CA LYS A 204 -64.40 4.04 -66.37
C LYS A 204 -65.04 2.73 -66.79
N ILE A 205 -64.78 1.65 -66.05
CA ILE A 205 -65.43 0.34 -66.26
C ILE A 205 -66.93 0.45 -66.01
N GLN A 206 -67.36 1.15 -64.95
CA GLN A 206 -68.78 1.41 -64.68
C GLN A 206 -69.44 2.19 -65.82
N GLU A 207 -68.84 3.30 -66.27
CA GLU A 207 -69.34 4.09 -67.40
C GLU A 207 -69.47 3.26 -68.68
N LEU A 208 -68.44 2.46 -69.01
CA LEU A 208 -68.47 1.58 -70.18
C LEU A 208 -69.56 0.50 -70.05
N SER A 209 -69.75 -0.04 -68.84
CA SER A 209 -70.80 -1.03 -68.56
C SER A 209 -72.20 -0.42 -68.73
N GLU A 210 -72.43 0.80 -68.24
CA GLU A 210 -73.69 1.53 -68.48
C GLU A 210 -73.93 1.81 -69.96
N LEU A 211 -72.89 2.18 -70.71
CA LEU A 211 -72.98 2.40 -72.15
C LEU A 211 -73.34 1.10 -72.89
N ILE A 212 -72.78 -0.04 -72.49
CA ILE A 212 -73.13 -1.36 -73.02
C ILE A 212 -74.61 -1.64 -72.75
N VAL A 213 -75.10 -1.44 -71.52
CA VAL A 213 -76.52 -1.63 -71.18
C VAL A 213 -77.43 -0.71 -72.01
N ASP A 214 -77.05 0.55 -72.23
CA ASP A 214 -77.81 1.47 -73.10
C ASP A 214 -77.81 1.01 -74.57
N LYS A 215 -76.67 0.53 -75.06
CA LYS A 215 -76.57 -0.04 -76.41
C LYS A 215 -77.38 -1.32 -76.54
N GLU A 216 -77.38 -2.20 -75.55
CA GLU A 216 -78.22 -3.39 -75.48
C GLU A 216 -79.71 -3.02 -75.49
N LYS A 217 -80.13 -2.00 -74.72
CA LYS A 217 -81.50 -1.47 -74.79
C LYS A 217 -81.85 -0.94 -76.19
N LYS A 218 -80.95 -0.20 -76.83
CA LYS A 218 -81.14 0.30 -78.21
C LYS A 218 -81.23 -0.84 -79.22
N ILE A 219 -80.41 -1.87 -79.07
CA ILE A 219 -80.52 -3.09 -79.87
C ILE A 219 -81.89 -3.73 -79.63
N GLY A 220 -82.33 -3.85 -78.37
CA GLY A 220 -83.66 -4.34 -78.03
C GLY A 220 -84.80 -3.53 -78.66
N THR A 221 -84.73 -2.19 -78.64
CA THR A 221 -85.75 -1.35 -79.29
C THR A 221 -85.68 -1.39 -80.81
N LEU A 222 -84.49 -1.52 -81.40
CA LEU A 222 -84.31 -1.75 -82.83
C LEU A 222 -84.86 -3.12 -83.25
N ILE A 223 -84.67 -4.16 -82.44
CA ILE A 223 -85.27 -5.48 -82.64
C ILE A 223 -86.80 -5.37 -82.57
N ALA A 224 -87.36 -4.72 -81.54
CA ALA A 224 -88.80 -4.53 -81.42
C ALA A 224 -89.39 -3.72 -82.60
N ARG A 225 -88.63 -2.74 -83.13
CA ARG A 225 -89.05 -1.96 -84.29
C ARG A 225 -88.92 -2.74 -85.61
N LEU A 226 -87.95 -3.64 -85.71
CA LEU A 226 -87.88 -4.61 -86.81
C LEU A 226 -89.08 -5.56 -86.75
N GLU A 227 -89.45 -6.06 -85.57
CA GLU A 227 -90.66 -6.86 -85.37
C GLU A 227 -91.93 -6.07 -85.74
N GLU A 228 -92.02 -4.79 -85.36
CA GLU A 228 -93.16 -3.93 -85.67
C GLU A 228 -93.28 -3.64 -87.19
N LEU A 229 -92.15 -3.43 -87.87
CA LEU A 229 -92.09 -3.29 -89.33
C LEU A 229 -92.40 -4.61 -90.06
N GLU A 230 -91.98 -5.75 -89.52
CA GLU A 230 -92.39 -7.07 -90.02
C GLU A 230 -93.90 -7.29 -89.87
N ILE A 231 -94.50 -6.80 -88.78
CA ILE A 231 -95.95 -6.82 -88.55
C ILE A 231 -96.70 -5.82 -89.44
N GLU A 232 -96.13 -4.65 -89.76
CA GLU A 232 -96.70 -3.70 -90.73
C GLU A 232 -96.62 -4.22 -92.17
N LEU A 233 -95.51 -4.88 -92.55
CA LEU A 233 -95.39 -5.62 -93.81
C LEU A 233 -96.43 -6.75 -93.91
N ALA A 234 -96.86 -7.32 -92.78
CA ALA A 234 -97.90 -8.33 -92.75
C ALA A 234 -99.34 -7.77 -92.90
N LYS A 235 -99.56 -6.45 -92.79
CA LYS A 235 -100.90 -5.82 -92.83
C LYS A 235 -101.30 -5.21 -94.18
N PHE A 236 -100.41 -5.17 -95.17
CA PHE A 236 -100.73 -4.77 -96.55
C PHE A 236 -100.66 -5.98 -97.52
N LYS A 237 -101.82 -6.62 -97.74
CA LYS A 237 -102.12 -7.52 -98.89
C LYS A 237 -103.63 -7.46 -99.17
N PRO A 238 -104.09 -7.41 -100.44
CA PRO A 238 -104.11 -8.61 -101.30
C PRO A 238 -103.84 -8.42 -102.83
N LEU A 239 -103.41 -9.53 -103.47
CA LEU A 239 -103.74 -10.09 -104.82
C LEU A 239 -103.33 -9.27 -106.08
N ASP A 240 -102.68 -9.80 -107.13
CA ASP A 240 -102.68 -11.13 -107.76
C ASP A 240 -101.35 -11.46 -108.49
N ASP A 241 -101.18 -12.76 -108.74
CA ASP A 241 -100.46 -13.45 -109.85
C ASP A 241 -98.94 -13.28 -110.07
N GLU A 242 -98.20 -14.30 -110.52
CA GLU A 242 -98.26 -15.76 -110.42
C GLU A 242 -96.88 -16.26 -110.88
N LYS A 243 -96.27 -17.16 -110.09
CA LYS A 243 -95.30 -18.22 -110.43
C LYS A 243 -94.24 -17.99 -111.53
N SER A 244 -92.95 -18.13 -111.16
CA SER A 244 -92.16 -19.34 -111.49
C SER A 244 -90.73 -19.33 -110.92
N VAL A 245 -90.41 -20.43 -110.24
CA VAL A 245 -89.15 -21.20 -110.09
C VAL A 245 -87.89 -20.72 -110.86
N TYR A 246 -86.71 -20.87 -110.21
CA TYR A 246 -85.35 -21.25 -110.71
C TYR A 246 -84.26 -20.48 -109.90
N SER A 247 -83.49 -21.07 -108.99
CA SER A 247 -82.30 -21.96 -109.10
C SER A 247 -81.02 -21.32 -109.66
N ASP A 248 -79.94 -21.55 -108.92
CA ASP A 248 -78.55 -21.83 -109.32
C ASP A 248 -77.59 -20.79 -109.97
N GLU A 249 -76.37 -20.89 -109.46
CA GLU A 249 -75.07 -20.76 -110.13
C GLU A 249 -74.58 -19.39 -110.66
N SER A 250 -73.43 -19.01 -110.11
CA SER A 250 -72.56 -17.91 -110.50
C SER A 250 -72.08 -18.01 -111.96
N ARG A 251 -72.43 -17.01 -112.79
CA ARG A 251 -71.80 -16.77 -114.11
C ARG A 251 -71.04 -15.45 -114.10
N ILE A 252 -69.72 -15.56 -114.11
CA ILE A 252 -68.83 -14.44 -114.41
C ILE A 252 -68.97 -14.12 -115.91
N THR A 253 -69.05 -12.83 -116.25
CA THR A 253 -69.34 -12.31 -117.59
C THR A 253 -68.26 -11.31 -118.00
N CYS A 254 -67.77 -11.37 -119.24
CA CYS A 254 -66.80 -10.39 -119.72
C CYS A 254 -67.44 -9.00 -119.89
N PRO A 255 -66.92 -7.94 -119.23
CA PRO A 255 -67.49 -6.59 -119.32
C PRO A 255 -67.49 -5.98 -120.72
N MET A 256 -66.61 -6.44 -121.61
CA MET A 256 -66.37 -5.83 -122.92
C MET A 256 -67.14 -6.48 -124.08
N CYS A 257 -67.34 -7.80 -124.06
CA CYS A 257 -68.03 -8.51 -125.15
C CYS A 257 -69.16 -9.43 -124.66
N GLN A 258 -69.49 -9.36 -123.37
CA GLN A 258 -70.57 -10.11 -122.72
C GLN A 258 -70.47 -11.63 -122.85
N ALA A 259 -69.31 -12.16 -123.24
CA ALA A 259 -69.06 -13.60 -123.27
C ALA A 259 -69.08 -14.18 -121.84
N VAL A 260 -69.83 -15.27 -121.64
CA VAL A 260 -70.02 -15.94 -120.34
C VAL A 260 -69.31 -17.30 -120.27
N GLY A 261 -68.91 -17.70 -119.06
CA GLY A 261 -68.47 -19.08 -118.76
C GLY A 261 -67.21 -19.51 -119.52
N LYS A 262 -67.32 -20.53 -120.39
CA LYS A 262 -66.21 -21.23 -121.07
C LYS A 262 -65.23 -20.32 -121.84
N ASN A 263 -65.67 -19.11 -122.17
CA ASN A 263 -64.91 -18.07 -122.87
C ASN A 263 -64.11 -17.15 -121.95
N ILE A 264 -64.15 -17.36 -120.64
CA ILE A 264 -63.38 -16.62 -119.65
C ILE A 264 -62.33 -17.58 -119.06
N ARG A 265 -61.06 -17.19 -119.11
CA ARG A 265 -59.94 -17.93 -118.52
C ARG A 265 -59.43 -17.15 -117.31
N GLU A 266 -59.38 -17.81 -116.16
CA GLU A 266 -58.70 -17.28 -114.96
C GLU A 266 -57.18 -17.47 -115.15
N VAL A 267 -56.41 -16.40 -114.99
CA VAL A 267 -54.94 -16.37 -115.15
C VAL A 267 -54.35 -15.56 -114.00
N GLU A 268 -53.19 -15.96 -113.50
CA GLU A 268 -52.45 -15.21 -112.49
C GLU A 268 -51.88 -13.91 -113.06
N ASP A 269 -52.17 -12.78 -112.42
CA ASP A 269 -51.65 -11.45 -112.73
C ASP A 269 -50.25 -11.25 -112.15
N LYS A 270 -49.23 -11.66 -112.91
CA LYS A 270 -47.81 -11.59 -112.51
C LYS A 270 -47.29 -10.18 -112.16
N ARG A 271 -48.08 -9.13 -112.37
CA ARG A 271 -47.76 -7.75 -111.96
C ARG A 271 -48.19 -7.43 -110.54
N LYS A 272 -49.07 -8.23 -109.93
CA LYS A 272 -49.63 -7.99 -108.60
C LYS A 272 -49.42 -9.21 -107.72
N ILE A 273 -48.33 -9.19 -106.95
CA ILE A 273 -48.03 -10.20 -105.94
C ILE A 273 -48.87 -9.88 -104.71
N LEU A 274 -49.68 -10.84 -104.26
CA LEU A 274 -50.49 -10.67 -103.05
C LEU A 274 -49.62 -10.88 -101.80
N TYR A 275 -48.86 -11.96 -101.77
CA TYR A 275 -47.85 -12.23 -100.75
C TYR A 275 -46.88 -13.33 -101.23
N TYR A 276 -45.76 -13.48 -100.55
CA TYR A 276 -44.81 -14.58 -100.78
C TYR A 276 -45.08 -15.68 -99.74
N SER A 277 -45.39 -16.89 -100.21
CA SER A 277 -45.43 -18.09 -99.37
C SER A 277 -44.20 -18.92 -99.67
N GLU A 278 -43.34 -19.13 -98.66
CA GLU A 278 -42.12 -19.95 -98.74
C GLU A 278 -41.30 -19.72 -100.03
N ASN A 279 -40.95 -18.45 -100.28
CA ASN A 279 -40.06 -18.02 -101.36
C ASN A 279 -40.58 -18.20 -102.81
N THR A 280 -41.86 -18.50 -103.00
CA THR A 280 -42.53 -18.46 -104.32
C THR A 280 -43.62 -17.36 -104.33
N PRO A 281 -43.63 -16.42 -105.30
CA PRO A 281 -44.64 -15.36 -105.33
C PRO A 281 -46.03 -15.89 -105.68
N MET A 282 -47.04 -15.61 -104.84
CA MET A 282 -48.44 -15.86 -105.14
C MET A 282 -49.06 -14.59 -105.73
N TYR A 283 -49.53 -14.69 -106.98
CA TYR A 283 -50.08 -13.57 -107.73
C TYR A 283 -51.60 -13.48 -107.60
N ALA A 284 -52.15 -12.26 -107.67
CA ALA A 284 -53.60 -12.06 -107.75
C ALA A 284 -54.17 -12.72 -109.00
N LYS A 285 -55.37 -13.28 -108.95
CA LYS A 285 -56.01 -13.86 -110.12
C LYS A 285 -56.77 -12.79 -110.90
N LYS A 286 -56.77 -12.92 -112.23
CA LYS A 286 -57.54 -12.09 -113.17
C LYS A 286 -58.24 -12.94 -114.20
N TYR A 287 -59.38 -12.47 -114.67
CA TYR A 287 -60.15 -13.07 -115.76
C TYR A 287 -59.76 -12.46 -117.09
N VAL A 288 -59.49 -13.31 -118.09
CA VAL A 288 -59.21 -12.90 -119.47
C VAL A 288 -60.25 -13.51 -120.39
N CYS A 289 -60.91 -12.68 -121.19
CA CYS A 289 -61.85 -13.16 -122.19
C CYS A 289 -61.10 -13.69 -123.42
N LYS A 290 -61.39 -14.93 -123.83
CA LYS A 290 -60.80 -15.54 -125.04
C LYS A 290 -61.30 -14.92 -126.34
N ILE A 291 -62.43 -14.19 -126.31
CA ILE A 291 -63.04 -13.59 -127.51
C ILE A 291 -62.46 -12.20 -127.79
N CYS A 292 -62.52 -11.29 -126.82
CA CYS A 292 -62.04 -9.91 -127.01
C CYS A 292 -60.66 -9.64 -126.40
N ALA A 293 -59.99 -10.66 -125.83
CA ALA A 293 -58.70 -10.55 -125.13
C ALA A 293 -58.67 -9.56 -123.94
N TYR A 294 -59.81 -9.00 -123.54
CA TYR A 294 -59.90 -8.07 -122.41
C TYR A 294 -59.67 -8.80 -121.09
N SER A 295 -58.85 -8.21 -120.21
CA SER A 295 -58.52 -8.75 -118.90
C SER A 295 -58.98 -7.84 -117.77
N TRP A 296 -59.65 -8.39 -116.75
CA TRP A 296 -60.08 -7.70 -115.54
C TRP A 296 -59.87 -8.59 -114.31
N ASN A 297 -59.84 -8.01 -113.12
CA ASN A 297 -59.72 -8.78 -111.88
C ASN A 297 -61.09 -9.21 -111.36
#